data_AF-A0A1D1ZWU7-F1
#
_entry.id   AF-A0A1D1ZWU7-F1
#
_cell.length_a   1.000
_cell.length_b   1.000
_cell.length_c   1.000
_cell.angle_alpha   90.00
_cell.angle_beta   90.00
_cell.angle_gamma   90.00
#
_symmetry.space_group_name_H-M   'P 1'
#
loop_
_entity.id
_entity.type
_entity.pdbx_description
1 polymer ?
#
loop_
_entity_poly.entity_id
_entity_poly.type
_entity_poly.pdbx_seq_one_letter_code
_entity_poly.pdbx_strand_id
1 'polypeptide(L)'
;LKDVSIGAELGAFRGKVLGKMQGSASINVLENFRKRQVQASQLKDDAAKDREAKLARQREMKARRRESEAKSRTHPAESNSSAPSTSTAQASTSIPADLYGGAPQGPLGLRQKAVVDYLQKEAALCTIAQVNAALNTRIEDDAALMRELRRNEKVGFDDVEGRIFYQPEINVKNKAAMLQKIQVCDKPVLLQTILEAYPKADQDVQALKAEGKIIGFQSFEAEINGEVLFPIDQRLVGFRVDAALVDLWHQTEVPEAEDDLIAAVQAAGLKPAPRKAVRRREKADRKKKARKQAKLRSVTNVHLMHLLDGDAPVTID
;
A
#
# COMPACT_ATOMS: atom_id res chain seq x y z
N LEU A 1 42.43 71.52 -13.55
CA LEU A 1 43.23 71.99 -12.39
C LEU A 1 42.22 72.37 -11.33
N LYS A 2 42.06 71.55 -10.28
CA LYS A 2 42.65 71.79 -8.93
C LYS A 2 42.09 73.09 -8.35
N ASP A 3 41.50 73.16 -7.15
CA ASP A 3 41.66 72.37 -5.92
C ASP A 3 40.57 72.94 -4.95
N VAL A 4 39.89 72.11 -4.13
CA VAL A 4 40.15 71.90 -2.69
C VAL A 4 39.89 73.17 -1.85
N SER A 5 39.25 73.20 -0.68
CA SER A 5 38.44 72.33 0.18
C SER A 5 38.32 73.10 1.52
N ILE A 6 37.46 72.60 2.42
CA ILE A 6 37.46 72.86 3.89
C ILE A 6 36.87 74.23 4.28
N GLY A 7 35.85 74.36 5.13
CA GLY A 7 35.24 73.43 6.08
C GLY A 7 35.20 74.07 7.47
N ALA A 8 34.01 74.08 8.11
CA ALA A 8 33.76 74.12 9.57
C ALA A 8 32.24 74.28 9.77
N GLU A 9 31.51 73.24 10.20
CA GLU A 9 31.10 73.03 11.61
C GLU A 9 30.13 74.13 12.09
N LEU A 10 28.89 73.89 12.53
CA LEU A 10 28.45 72.98 13.60
C LEU A 10 26.91 72.95 13.65
N GLY A 11 26.30 71.76 13.80
CA GLY A 11 24.85 71.59 13.97
C GLY A 11 24.52 70.12 14.23
N ALA A 12 24.73 69.69 15.46
CA ALA A 12 24.81 68.29 15.84
C ALA A 12 23.47 67.70 16.34
N PHE A 13 23.46 66.36 16.44
CA PHE A 13 22.65 65.53 17.34
C PHE A 13 21.21 65.12 16.96
N ARG A 14 21.08 63.95 16.30
CA ARG A 14 20.50 62.71 16.88
C ARG A 14 20.39 61.59 15.81
N GLY A 15 20.78 60.36 16.16
CA GLY A 15 20.27 59.16 15.49
C GLY A 15 21.23 58.37 14.58
N LYS A 16 22.48 58.15 14.99
CA LYS A 16 23.27 57.01 14.48
C LYS A 16 23.26 55.92 15.56
N VAL A 17 23.34 54.65 15.12
CA VAL A 17 23.36 53.39 15.89
C VAL A 17 22.00 52.67 16.01
N LEU A 18 21.41 52.25 14.88
CA LEU A 18 20.53 51.06 14.85
C LEU A 18 20.36 50.43 13.45
N GLY A 19 21.45 50.28 12.68
CA GLY A 19 21.35 49.79 11.29
C GLY A 19 22.38 48.76 10.84
N LYS A 20 23.37 48.39 11.66
CA LYS A 20 24.49 47.53 11.21
C LYS A 20 24.50 46.10 11.76
N MET A 21 23.55 45.71 12.62
CA MET A 21 23.54 44.35 13.22
C MET A 21 22.47 43.40 12.66
N GLN A 22 21.52 43.85 11.83
CA GLN A 22 20.47 42.98 11.28
C GLN A 22 20.75 42.47 9.85
N GLY A 23 21.68 43.08 9.10
CA GLY A 23 22.05 42.64 7.76
C GLY A 23 22.93 41.38 7.72
N SER A 24 23.91 41.26 8.62
CA SER A 24 24.86 40.13 8.60
C SER A 24 24.25 38.82 9.13
N ALA A 25 23.33 38.91 10.09
CA ALA A 25 22.60 37.74 10.60
C ALA A 25 21.72 37.11 9.52
N SER A 26 21.10 37.94 8.67
CA SER A 26 20.21 37.50 7.59
C SER A 26 20.98 36.84 6.44
N ILE A 27 22.19 37.33 6.12
CA ILE A 27 23.07 36.75 5.09
C ILE A 27 23.60 35.39 5.54
N ASN A 28 24.05 35.27 6.80
CA ASN A 28 24.52 33.99 7.35
C ASN A 28 23.42 32.92 7.41
N VAL A 29 22.16 33.33 7.69
CA VAL A 29 21.01 32.41 7.66
C VAL A 29 20.72 31.94 6.23
N LEU A 30 20.82 32.83 5.23
CA LEU A 30 20.63 32.48 3.83
C LEU A 30 21.71 31.52 3.30
N GLU A 31 22.97 31.75 3.65
CA GLU A 31 24.08 30.86 3.26
C GLU A 31 23.95 29.47 3.91
N ASN A 32 23.56 29.42 5.18
CA ASN A 32 23.30 28.15 5.86
C ASN A 32 22.10 27.40 5.26
N PHE A 33 21.08 28.12 4.79
CA PHE A 33 19.94 27.51 4.09
C PHE A 33 20.36 26.94 2.74
N ARG A 34 21.14 27.68 1.93
CA ARG A 34 21.69 27.18 0.66
C ARG A 34 22.60 25.97 0.84
N LYS A 35 23.49 25.99 1.84
CA LYS A 35 24.33 24.84 2.18
C LYS A 35 23.51 23.60 2.54
N ARG A 36 22.43 23.76 3.31
CA ARG A 36 21.51 22.65 3.65
C ARG A 36 20.74 22.15 2.44
N GLN A 37 20.35 23.02 1.51
CA GLN A 37 19.71 22.63 0.25
C GLN A 37 20.64 21.79 -0.62
N VAL A 38 21.91 22.19 -0.75
CA VAL A 38 22.93 21.44 -1.51
C VAL A 38 23.25 20.10 -0.84
N GLN A 39 23.33 20.06 0.49
CA GLN A 39 23.50 18.79 1.22
C GLN A 39 22.30 17.86 1.03
N ALA A 40 21.08 18.40 1.01
CA ALA A 40 19.88 17.62 0.78
C ALA A 40 19.76 17.09 -0.66
N SER A 41 20.25 17.83 -1.67
CA SER A 41 20.31 17.31 -3.04
C SER A 41 21.37 16.22 -3.18
N GLN A 42 22.56 16.43 -2.61
CA GLN A 42 23.63 15.42 -2.61
C GLN A 42 23.19 14.11 -1.94
N LEU A 43 22.46 14.19 -0.82
CA LEU A 43 21.93 13.00 -0.14
C LEU A 43 20.92 12.21 -1.01
N LYS A 44 20.14 12.90 -1.85
CA LYS A 44 19.21 12.27 -2.79
C LYS A 44 19.96 11.59 -3.94
N ASP A 45 21.01 12.22 -4.44
CA ASP A 45 21.84 11.68 -5.52
C ASP A 45 22.62 10.44 -5.04
N ASP A 46 23.14 10.47 -3.82
CA ASP A 46 23.82 9.32 -3.21
C ASP A 46 22.86 8.16 -2.94
N ALA A 47 21.63 8.45 -2.48
CA ALA A 47 20.59 7.43 -2.32
C ALA A 47 20.15 6.82 -3.66
N ALA A 48 20.11 7.61 -4.74
CA ALA A 48 19.81 7.12 -6.08
C ALA A 48 20.92 6.20 -6.60
N LYS A 49 22.19 6.57 -6.40
CA LYS A 49 23.35 5.74 -6.76
C LYS A 49 23.39 4.42 -6.00
N ASP A 50 23.08 4.42 -4.70
CA ASP A 50 23.03 3.19 -3.89
C ASP A 50 21.91 2.26 -4.37
N ARG A 51 20.73 2.82 -4.72
CA ARG A 51 19.62 2.06 -5.30
C ARG A 51 20.00 1.45 -6.65
N GLU A 52 20.70 2.19 -7.49
CA GLU A 52 21.17 1.70 -8.79
C GLU A 52 22.24 0.60 -8.63
N ALA A 53 23.19 0.77 -7.71
CA ALA A 53 24.20 -0.25 -7.40
C ALA A 53 23.56 -1.55 -6.87
N LYS A 54 22.51 -1.45 -6.05
CA LYS A 54 21.76 -2.61 -5.55
C LYS A 54 21.01 -3.33 -6.67
N LEU A 55 20.40 -2.58 -7.59
CA LEU A 55 19.74 -3.15 -8.77
C LEU A 55 20.75 -3.80 -9.73
N ALA A 56 21.93 -3.21 -9.91
CA ALA A 56 23.02 -3.79 -10.70
C ALA A 56 23.52 -5.11 -10.11
N ARG A 57 23.76 -5.17 -8.78
CA ARG A 57 24.11 -6.42 -8.09
C ARG A 57 23.04 -7.50 -8.23
N GLN A 58 21.76 -7.12 -8.17
CA GLN A 58 20.66 -8.07 -8.35
C GLN A 58 20.60 -8.60 -9.80
N ARG A 59 20.89 -7.76 -10.79
CA ARG A 59 21.00 -8.16 -12.20
C ARG A 59 22.19 -9.08 -12.43
N GLU A 60 23.35 -8.79 -11.85
CA GLU A 60 24.53 -9.66 -11.95
C GLU A 60 24.30 -11.02 -11.28
N MET A 61 23.67 -11.05 -10.10
CA MET A 61 23.33 -12.30 -9.42
C MET A 61 22.35 -13.16 -10.24
N LYS A 62 21.36 -12.53 -10.89
CA LYS A 62 20.44 -13.22 -11.81
C LYS A 62 21.16 -13.72 -13.07
N ALA A 63 22.12 -12.96 -13.61
CA ALA A 63 22.92 -13.38 -14.77
C ALA A 63 23.80 -14.59 -14.43
N ARG A 64 24.51 -14.57 -13.30
CA ARG A 64 25.32 -15.71 -12.83
C ARG A 64 24.48 -16.98 -12.61
N ARG A 65 23.27 -16.84 -12.06
CA ARG A 65 22.35 -17.97 -11.87
C ARG A 65 21.92 -18.58 -13.21
N ARG A 66 21.61 -17.75 -14.21
CA ARG A 66 21.29 -18.21 -15.58
C ARG A 66 22.48 -18.87 -16.26
N GLU A 67 23.69 -18.36 -16.04
CA GLU A 67 24.92 -18.96 -16.59
C GLU A 67 25.23 -20.32 -15.96
N SER A 68 25.04 -20.47 -14.64
CA SER A 68 25.15 -21.78 -13.97
C SER A 68 24.07 -22.77 -14.43
N GLU A 69 22.84 -22.31 -14.68
CA GLU A 69 21.76 -23.15 -15.21
C GLU A 69 22.05 -23.56 -16.68
N ALA A 70 22.66 -22.69 -17.49
CA ALA A 70 23.06 -23.00 -18.86
C ALA A 70 24.22 -24.01 -18.93
N LYS A 71 25.22 -23.89 -18.03
CA LYS A 71 26.37 -24.83 -17.96
C LYS A 71 25.97 -26.23 -17.47
N SER A 72 24.90 -26.34 -16.68
CA SER A 72 24.35 -27.62 -16.23
C SER A 72 23.60 -28.41 -17.32
N ARG A 73 23.32 -27.80 -18.49
CA ARG A 73 22.59 -28.44 -19.60
C ARG A 73 23.46 -29.09 -20.68
N THR A 74 24.80 -29.09 -20.53
CA THR A 74 25.73 -29.55 -21.59
C THR A 74 26.58 -30.79 -21.24
N HIS A 75 26.17 -31.64 -20.29
CA HIS A 75 26.82 -32.95 -20.09
C HIS A 75 25.91 -34.10 -20.54
N PRO A 76 26.34 -34.99 -21.46
CA PRO A 76 25.61 -36.20 -21.79
C PRO A 76 25.78 -37.26 -20.69
N ALA A 77 24.73 -38.06 -20.52
CA ALA A 77 24.58 -39.09 -19.51
C ALA A 77 25.52 -40.29 -19.71
N GLU A 78 26.21 -40.71 -18.65
CA GLU A 78 26.59 -42.10 -18.43
C GLU A 78 26.28 -42.52 -16.99
N SER A 79 25.69 -43.69 -16.88
CA SER A 79 25.20 -44.37 -15.69
C SER A 79 26.33 -44.87 -14.79
N ASN A 80 26.20 -44.70 -13.46
CA ASN A 80 26.23 -45.86 -12.55
C ASN A 80 25.84 -45.50 -11.10
N SER A 81 25.20 -46.48 -10.48
CA SER A 81 24.65 -46.60 -9.13
C SER A 81 25.55 -46.17 -7.97
N SER A 82 24.97 -45.52 -6.94
CA SER A 82 24.86 -46.03 -5.55
C SER A 82 24.27 -44.96 -4.61
N ALA A 83 23.54 -45.42 -3.60
CA ALA A 83 22.60 -44.73 -2.71
C ALA A 83 23.09 -43.46 -1.97
N PRO A 84 22.14 -42.67 -1.38
CA PRO A 84 22.47 -41.91 -0.18
C PRO A 84 21.41 -42.01 0.94
N SER A 85 21.92 -42.15 2.17
CA SER A 85 21.21 -41.82 3.41
C SER A 85 21.56 -40.39 3.85
N THR A 86 20.65 -39.80 4.63
CA THR A 86 20.79 -38.63 5.52
C THR A 86 20.79 -37.20 4.93
N SER A 87 19.57 -36.66 4.89
CA SER A 87 19.11 -35.43 5.59
C SER A 87 19.50 -34.03 5.09
N THR A 88 18.46 -33.33 4.63
CA THR A 88 18.02 -31.97 5.01
C THR A 88 18.05 -30.89 3.92
N ALA A 89 16.87 -30.75 3.31
CA ALA A 89 16.13 -29.53 2.97
C ALA A 89 16.71 -28.55 1.94
N GLN A 90 16.08 -28.53 0.75
CA GLN A 90 15.24 -27.40 0.33
C GLN A 90 14.31 -27.80 -0.82
N ALA A 91 13.06 -27.39 -0.68
CA ALA A 91 11.90 -27.85 -1.44
C ALA A 91 11.90 -27.36 -2.89
N SER A 92 11.63 -28.28 -3.82
CA SER A 92 11.18 -28.00 -5.17
C SER A 92 10.19 -29.10 -5.54
N THR A 93 8.91 -28.82 -5.36
CA THR A 93 7.84 -29.80 -5.55
C THR A 93 7.32 -29.73 -6.99
N SER A 94 8.04 -30.37 -7.91
CA SER A 94 7.44 -30.87 -9.16
C SER A 94 6.83 -32.25 -8.84
N ILE A 95 5.51 -32.34 -8.77
CA ILE A 95 4.82 -33.62 -8.50
C ILE A 95 4.63 -34.37 -9.83
N PRO A 96 5.09 -35.63 -9.94
CA PRO A 96 4.75 -36.51 -11.06
C PRO A 96 3.30 -37.00 -10.98
N ALA A 97 2.66 -37.12 -12.14
CA ALA A 97 1.22 -37.30 -12.34
C ALA A 97 0.65 -38.71 -12.03
N ASP A 98 1.26 -39.50 -11.14
CA ASP A 98 0.99 -40.94 -11.01
C ASP A 98 0.51 -41.39 -9.60
N LEU A 99 -0.25 -40.54 -8.90
CA LEU A 99 -0.78 -40.81 -7.55
C LEU A 99 -2.30 -40.57 -7.41
N TYR A 100 -3.08 -40.80 -8.47
CA TYR A 100 -4.55 -40.73 -8.41
C TYR A 100 -5.14 -42.08 -7.98
N GLY A 101 -5.22 -42.29 -6.66
CA GLY A 101 -5.80 -43.49 -6.06
C GLY A 101 -6.00 -43.38 -4.55
N GLY A 102 -6.43 -42.22 -4.07
CA GLY A 102 -6.71 -41.98 -2.66
C GLY A 102 -7.16 -40.56 -2.43
N ALA A 103 -8.18 -40.37 -1.60
CA ALA A 103 -8.76 -39.08 -1.22
C ALA A 103 -7.68 -37.99 -1.05
N PRO A 104 -7.94 -36.73 -1.46
CA PRO A 104 -7.01 -35.64 -1.20
C PRO A 104 -7.00 -35.33 0.30
N GLN A 105 -6.23 -36.09 1.08
CA GLN A 105 -5.89 -35.81 2.48
C GLN A 105 -4.79 -34.73 2.52
N GLY A 106 -5.00 -33.65 1.76
CA GLY A 106 -4.14 -32.47 1.78
C GLY A 106 -4.43 -31.58 2.99
N PRO A 107 -3.60 -30.55 3.23
CA PRO A 107 -3.87 -29.54 4.25
C PRO A 107 -5.30 -28.98 4.15
N LEU A 108 -5.92 -28.65 5.29
CA LEU A 108 -7.32 -28.20 5.38
C LEU A 108 -7.68 -27.12 4.33
N GLY A 109 -6.82 -26.11 4.15
CA GLY A 109 -7.05 -25.04 3.19
C GLY A 109 -7.04 -25.48 1.72
N LEU A 110 -6.25 -26.50 1.36
CA LEU A 110 -6.25 -27.04 0.00
C LEU A 110 -7.56 -27.78 -0.29
N ARG A 111 -8.05 -28.54 0.68
CA ARG A 111 -9.35 -29.25 0.60
C ARG A 111 -10.50 -28.26 0.49
N GLN A 112 -10.49 -27.21 1.33
CA GLN A 112 -11.48 -26.13 1.27
C GLN A 112 -11.47 -25.46 -0.11
N LYS A 113 -10.29 -25.10 -0.63
CA LYS A 113 -10.16 -24.50 -1.97
C LYS A 113 -10.70 -25.43 -3.06
N ALA A 114 -10.37 -26.73 -3.02
CA ALA A 114 -10.84 -27.68 -4.02
C ALA A 114 -12.38 -27.79 -4.05
N VAL A 115 -13.02 -27.74 -2.88
CA VAL A 115 -14.49 -27.68 -2.77
C VAL A 115 -15.03 -26.38 -3.37
N VAL A 116 -14.45 -25.22 -3.05
CA VAL A 116 -14.87 -23.93 -3.59
C VAL A 116 -14.71 -23.88 -5.11
N ASP A 117 -13.57 -24.34 -5.64
CA ASP A 117 -13.27 -24.38 -7.07
C ASP A 117 -14.24 -25.32 -7.82
N TYR A 118 -14.69 -26.41 -7.19
CA TYR A 118 -15.71 -27.31 -7.74
C TYR A 118 -17.09 -26.65 -7.77
N LEU A 119 -17.51 -26.03 -6.67
CA LEU A 119 -18.79 -25.31 -6.58
C LEU A 119 -18.86 -24.15 -7.58
N GLN A 120 -17.75 -23.44 -7.79
CA GLN A 120 -17.65 -22.36 -8.77
C GLN A 120 -17.88 -22.88 -10.21
N LYS A 121 -17.40 -24.08 -10.53
CA LYS A 121 -17.56 -24.69 -11.86
C LYS A 121 -18.97 -25.20 -12.13
N GLU A 122 -19.60 -25.84 -11.15
CA GLU A 122 -20.95 -26.37 -11.33
C GLU A 122 -22.02 -25.28 -11.28
N ALA A 123 -21.76 -24.15 -10.61
CA ALA A 123 -22.64 -22.98 -10.50
C ALA A 123 -24.11 -23.31 -10.10
N ALA A 124 -24.32 -24.50 -9.53
CA ALA A 124 -25.61 -25.08 -9.18
C ALA A 124 -25.65 -25.46 -7.70
N LEU A 125 -26.84 -25.77 -7.18
CA LEU A 125 -26.99 -26.29 -5.83
C LEU A 125 -26.56 -27.76 -5.81
N CYS A 126 -25.39 -28.01 -5.23
CA CYS A 126 -24.82 -29.35 -5.13
C CYS A 126 -25.20 -29.98 -3.79
N THR A 127 -25.50 -31.27 -3.81
CA THR A 127 -25.62 -32.04 -2.55
C THR A 127 -24.23 -32.34 -2.01
N ILE A 128 -24.10 -32.45 -0.68
CA ILE A 128 -22.82 -32.81 -0.04
C ILE A 128 -22.32 -34.18 -0.57
N ALA A 129 -23.23 -35.11 -0.84
CA ALA A 129 -22.91 -36.41 -1.44
C ALA A 129 -22.30 -36.30 -2.85
N GLN A 130 -22.80 -35.41 -3.71
CA GLN A 130 -22.23 -35.17 -5.05
C GLN A 130 -20.82 -34.59 -4.95
N VAL A 131 -20.61 -33.63 -4.06
CA VAL A 131 -19.28 -33.04 -3.83
C VAL A 131 -18.32 -34.08 -3.27
N ASN A 132 -18.77 -34.93 -2.35
CA ASN A 132 -17.97 -36.02 -1.81
C ASN A 132 -17.55 -37.03 -2.90
N ALA A 133 -18.46 -37.36 -3.82
CA ALA A 133 -18.19 -38.25 -4.94
C ALA A 133 -17.19 -37.66 -5.95
N ALA A 134 -17.30 -36.37 -6.26
CA ALA A 134 -16.43 -35.70 -7.23
C ALA A 134 -15.01 -35.47 -6.69
N LEU A 135 -14.87 -35.08 -5.42
CA LEU A 135 -13.59 -34.71 -4.82
C LEU A 135 -12.97 -35.82 -3.96
N ASN A 136 -13.60 -36.99 -3.86
CA ASN A 136 -13.23 -38.07 -2.93
C ASN A 136 -12.98 -37.57 -1.49
N THR A 137 -13.63 -36.47 -1.10
CA THR A 137 -13.46 -35.84 0.21
C THR A 137 -14.69 -36.19 1.02
N ARG A 138 -14.52 -36.66 2.26
CA ARG A 138 -15.67 -36.90 3.15
C ARG A 138 -15.93 -35.64 3.96
N ILE A 139 -16.75 -34.76 3.42
CA ILE A 139 -17.09 -33.48 4.06
C ILE A 139 -17.91 -33.70 5.34
N GLU A 140 -18.79 -34.70 5.36
CA GLU A 140 -19.66 -35.02 6.50
C GLU A 140 -18.87 -35.53 7.72
N ASP A 141 -17.82 -36.32 7.48
CA ASP A 141 -16.97 -36.88 8.55
C ASP A 141 -15.98 -35.85 9.12
N ASP A 142 -15.63 -34.81 8.36
CA ASP A 142 -14.64 -33.81 8.75
C ASP A 142 -15.30 -32.52 9.27
N ALA A 143 -15.58 -32.51 10.58
CA ALA A 143 -16.13 -31.36 11.28
C ALA A 143 -15.25 -30.08 11.16
N ALA A 144 -13.94 -30.22 10.97
CA ALA A 144 -13.05 -29.08 10.82
C ALA A 144 -13.21 -28.42 9.44
N LEU A 145 -13.37 -29.23 8.38
CA LEU A 145 -13.65 -28.75 7.03
C LEU A 145 -15.02 -28.07 6.95
N MET A 146 -16.05 -28.67 7.54
CA MET A 146 -17.38 -28.07 7.60
C MET A 146 -17.40 -26.71 8.31
N ARG A 147 -16.65 -26.58 9.42
CA ARG A 147 -16.51 -25.29 10.12
C ARG A 147 -15.84 -24.24 9.24
N GLU A 148 -14.78 -24.59 8.53
CA GLU A 148 -14.06 -23.63 7.68
C GLU A 148 -14.86 -23.27 6.42
N LEU A 149 -15.65 -24.20 5.87
CA LEU A 149 -16.59 -23.90 4.79
C LEU A 149 -17.69 -22.95 5.25
N ARG A 150 -18.29 -23.15 6.42
CA ARG A 150 -19.30 -22.23 6.98
C ARG A 150 -18.74 -20.83 7.30
N ARG A 151 -17.44 -20.73 7.59
CA ARG A 151 -16.76 -19.45 7.79
C ARG A 151 -16.53 -18.70 6.47
N ASN A 152 -16.51 -19.39 5.34
CA ASN A 152 -16.19 -18.80 4.06
C ASN A 152 -17.41 -18.11 3.45
N GLU A 153 -17.30 -16.81 3.21
CA GLU A 153 -18.36 -15.99 2.59
C GLU A 153 -18.71 -16.43 1.15
N LYS A 154 -17.81 -17.17 0.49
CA LYS A 154 -18.02 -17.70 -0.86
C LYS A 154 -18.85 -19.00 -0.91
N VAL A 155 -19.21 -19.58 0.24
CA VAL A 155 -19.98 -20.83 0.31
C VAL A 155 -21.28 -20.59 1.06
N GLY A 156 -22.40 -20.79 0.37
CA GLY A 156 -23.72 -20.79 0.96
C GLY A 156 -24.14 -22.20 1.38
N PHE A 157 -24.83 -22.28 2.52
CA PHE A 157 -25.45 -23.52 3.01
C PHE A 157 -26.96 -23.35 3.03
N ASP A 158 -27.66 -24.30 2.43
CA ASP A 158 -29.09 -24.45 2.60
C ASP A 158 -29.33 -25.51 3.68
N ASP A 159 -29.64 -25.06 4.90
CA ASP A 159 -29.87 -25.95 6.04
C ASP A 159 -31.18 -26.76 5.89
N VAL A 160 -32.07 -26.40 4.95
CA VAL A 160 -33.34 -27.12 4.73
C VAL A 160 -33.13 -28.38 3.90
N GLU A 161 -32.36 -28.30 2.82
CA GLU A 161 -32.11 -29.42 1.90
C GLU A 161 -30.71 -30.04 2.08
N GLY A 162 -29.88 -29.50 2.99
CA GLY A 162 -28.51 -29.97 3.19
C GLY A 162 -27.63 -29.76 1.96
N ARG A 163 -27.88 -28.69 1.19
CA ARG A 163 -27.15 -28.38 -0.04
C ARG A 163 -26.11 -27.29 0.17
N ILE A 164 -25.07 -27.36 -0.66
CA ILE A 164 -24.00 -26.37 -0.72
C ILE A 164 -23.98 -25.72 -2.10
N PHE A 165 -23.82 -24.41 -2.13
CA PHE A 165 -23.76 -23.64 -3.36
C PHE A 165 -22.68 -22.58 -3.30
N TYR A 166 -22.18 -22.21 -4.48
CA TYR A 166 -21.24 -21.11 -4.61
C TYR A 166 -21.97 -19.77 -4.46
N GLN A 167 -21.53 -18.95 -3.52
CA GLN A 167 -22.06 -17.60 -3.30
C GLN A 167 -21.04 -16.57 -3.80
N PRO A 168 -21.22 -16.01 -5.01
CA PRO A 168 -20.34 -14.94 -5.47
C PRO A 168 -20.52 -13.69 -4.60
N GLU A 169 -19.46 -12.88 -4.50
CA GLU A 169 -19.48 -11.61 -3.76
C GLU A 169 -20.59 -10.67 -4.27
N ILE A 170 -20.84 -10.73 -5.58
CA ILE A 170 -21.88 -9.96 -6.24
C ILE A 170 -22.85 -10.92 -6.94
N ASN A 171 -24.02 -11.14 -6.35
CA ASN A 171 -25.06 -11.96 -6.98
C ASN A 171 -25.85 -11.14 -8.02
N VAL A 172 -25.42 -11.19 -9.28
CA VAL A 172 -26.10 -10.55 -10.42
C VAL A 172 -26.27 -11.55 -11.55
N LYS A 173 -27.46 -11.54 -12.19
CA LYS A 173 -27.80 -12.45 -13.30
C LYS A 173 -28.24 -11.73 -14.58
N ASN A 174 -28.61 -10.45 -14.44
CA ASN A 174 -29.19 -9.64 -15.51
C ASN A 174 -28.46 -8.30 -15.63
N LYS A 175 -28.42 -7.74 -16.84
CA LYS A 175 -27.88 -6.40 -17.13
C LYS A 175 -28.44 -5.30 -16.20
N ALA A 176 -29.76 -5.30 -15.97
CA ALA A 176 -30.41 -4.31 -15.11
C ALA A 176 -30.00 -4.46 -13.63
N ALA A 177 -29.92 -5.69 -13.14
CA ALA A 177 -29.49 -5.99 -11.76
C ALA A 177 -28.03 -5.58 -11.54
N MET A 178 -27.17 -5.79 -12.55
CA MET A 178 -25.77 -5.35 -12.52
C MET A 178 -25.66 -3.82 -12.39
N LEU A 179 -26.41 -3.07 -13.21
CA LEU A 179 -26.41 -1.61 -13.15
C LEU A 179 -26.90 -1.10 -11.79
N GLN A 180 -28.00 -1.64 -11.27
CA GLN A 180 -28.49 -1.26 -9.93
C GLN A 180 -27.45 -1.55 -8.86
N LYS A 181 -26.76 -2.69 -8.94
CA LYS A 181 -25.74 -3.04 -7.96
C LYS A 181 -24.55 -2.09 -8.00
N ILE A 182 -24.10 -1.71 -9.20
CA ILE A 182 -23.00 -0.73 -9.36
C ILE A 182 -23.40 0.67 -8.87
N GLN A 183 -24.68 1.05 -9.01
CA GLN A 183 -25.18 2.34 -8.51
C GLN A 183 -25.36 2.39 -6.99
N VAL A 184 -25.74 1.28 -6.37
CA VAL A 184 -26.00 1.19 -4.92
C VAL A 184 -24.73 0.88 -4.13
N CYS A 185 -23.76 0.20 -4.73
CA CYS A 185 -22.50 -0.11 -4.05
C CYS A 185 -21.62 1.15 -3.93
N ASP A 186 -21.32 1.54 -2.69
CA ASP A 186 -20.32 2.58 -2.39
C ASP A 186 -18.89 2.12 -2.72
N LYS A 187 -18.67 0.79 -2.76
CA LYS A 187 -17.36 0.20 -3.06
C LYS A 187 -17.15 0.11 -4.57
N PRO A 188 -15.91 0.37 -5.05
CA PRO A 188 -15.56 0.15 -6.44
C PRO A 188 -15.77 -1.32 -6.81
N VAL A 189 -16.48 -1.57 -7.90
CA VAL A 189 -16.80 -2.92 -8.35
C VAL A 189 -15.84 -3.33 -9.46
N LEU A 190 -15.17 -4.47 -9.28
CA LEU A 190 -14.26 -5.00 -10.29
C LEU A 190 -15.02 -5.85 -11.32
N LEU A 191 -14.65 -5.72 -12.60
CA LEU A 191 -15.26 -6.51 -13.67
C LEU A 191 -15.11 -8.01 -13.46
N GLN A 192 -13.95 -8.46 -12.96
CA GLN A 192 -13.68 -9.88 -12.68
C GLN A 192 -14.66 -10.48 -11.66
N THR A 193 -14.99 -9.71 -10.61
CA THR A 193 -15.97 -10.13 -9.58
C THR A 193 -17.37 -10.28 -10.17
N ILE A 194 -17.73 -9.44 -11.14
CA ILE A 194 -19.02 -9.56 -11.85
C ILE A 194 -18.99 -10.76 -12.81
N LEU A 195 -17.90 -10.97 -13.55
CA LEU A 195 -17.75 -12.09 -14.48
C LEU A 195 -17.88 -13.45 -13.81
N GLU A 196 -17.39 -13.53 -12.57
CA GLU A 196 -17.53 -14.72 -11.73
C GLU A 196 -19.01 -15.08 -11.46
N ALA A 197 -19.90 -14.10 -11.34
CA ALA A 197 -21.33 -14.34 -11.12
C ALA A 197 -22.13 -14.40 -12.43
N TYR A 198 -21.72 -13.60 -13.42
CA TYR A 198 -22.41 -13.42 -14.69
C TYR A 198 -21.42 -13.49 -15.86
N PRO A 199 -21.25 -14.67 -16.49
CA PRO A 199 -20.26 -14.85 -17.56
C PRO A 199 -20.46 -13.96 -18.79
N LYS A 200 -21.69 -13.46 -19.02
CA LYS A 200 -22.01 -12.55 -20.13
C LYS A 200 -21.79 -11.07 -19.77
N ALA A 201 -21.21 -10.77 -18.61
CA ALA A 201 -21.04 -9.40 -18.13
C ALA A 201 -20.19 -8.54 -19.07
N ASP A 202 -19.17 -9.08 -19.73
CA ASP A 202 -18.29 -8.29 -20.60
C ASP A 202 -19.06 -7.57 -21.71
N GLN A 203 -19.96 -8.28 -22.39
CA GLN A 203 -20.77 -7.73 -23.47
C GLN A 203 -21.76 -6.68 -22.95
N ASP A 204 -22.42 -6.98 -21.83
CA ASP A 204 -23.38 -6.07 -21.21
C ASP A 204 -22.72 -4.82 -20.62
N VAL A 205 -21.51 -4.94 -20.09
CA VAL A 205 -20.70 -3.81 -19.60
C VAL A 205 -20.28 -2.93 -20.77
N GLN A 206 -19.83 -3.49 -21.89
CA GLN A 206 -19.54 -2.71 -23.10
C GLN A 206 -20.79 -1.97 -23.60
N ALA A 207 -21.95 -2.64 -23.62
CA ALA A 207 -23.21 -2.00 -23.98
C ALA A 207 -23.57 -0.84 -23.03
N LEU A 208 -23.37 -1.01 -21.72
CA LEU A 208 -23.65 0.04 -20.73
C LEU A 208 -22.65 1.21 -20.79
N LYS A 209 -21.41 0.97 -21.20
CA LYS A 209 -20.42 2.02 -21.49
C LYS A 209 -20.81 2.81 -22.74
N ALA A 210 -21.24 2.12 -23.80
CA ALA A 210 -21.73 2.77 -25.01
C ALA A 210 -22.99 3.61 -24.74
N GLU A 211 -23.87 3.12 -23.87
CA GLU A 211 -25.03 3.86 -23.35
C GLU A 211 -24.64 5.02 -22.40
N GLY A 212 -23.38 5.12 -21.97
CA GLY A 212 -22.91 6.18 -21.07
C GLY A 212 -23.46 6.09 -19.64
N LYS A 213 -23.84 4.89 -19.19
CA LYS A 213 -24.39 4.66 -17.83
C LYS A 213 -23.33 4.25 -16.82
N ILE A 214 -22.23 3.66 -17.30
CA ILE A 214 -21.12 3.17 -16.49
C ILE A 214 -19.82 3.64 -17.14
N ILE A 215 -18.85 4.02 -16.33
CA ILE A 215 -17.46 4.25 -16.77
C ILE A 215 -16.57 3.15 -16.21
N GLY A 216 -15.67 2.64 -17.04
CA GLY A 216 -14.65 1.68 -16.64
C GLY A 216 -13.29 2.35 -16.65
N PHE A 217 -12.50 2.13 -15.60
CA PHE A 217 -11.09 2.50 -15.57
C PHE A 217 -10.24 1.26 -15.42
N GLN A 218 -9.24 1.12 -16.29
CA GLN A 218 -8.23 0.08 -16.13
C GLN A 218 -7.34 0.46 -14.94
N SER A 219 -7.36 -0.36 -13.90
CA SER A 219 -6.38 -0.26 -12.83
C SER A 219 -5.06 -0.90 -13.28
N PHE A 220 -3.95 -0.20 -13.03
CA PHE A 220 -2.58 -0.66 -13.26
C PHE A 220 -1.88 -1.10 -11.96
N GLU A 221 -2.60 -1.07 -10.83
CA GLU A 221 -2.12 -1.58 -9.55
C GLU A 221 -1.97 -3.11 -9.63
N ALA A 222 -0.81 -3.65 -9.28
CA ALA A 222 -0.51 -5.08 -9.44
C ALA A 222 -1.47 -6.00 -8.66
N GLU A 223 -2.07 -5.51 -7.58
CA GLU A 223 -3.03 -6.24 -6.75
C GLU A 223 -4.46 -6.21 -7.31
N ILE A 224 -4.82 -5.14 -8.02
CA ILE A 224 -6.14 -4.91 -8.61
C ILE A 224 -5.98 -4.84 -10.12
N ASN A 225 -5.31 -5.84 -10.70
CA ASN A 225 -5.18 -5.96 -12.14
C ASN A 225 -6.56 -6.27 -12.72
N GLY A 226 -7.28 -5.23 -13.18
CA GLY A 226 -8.62 -5.38 -13.69
C GLY A 226 -9.29 -4.04 -13.97
N GLU A 227 -10.37 -4.10 -14.72
CA GLU A 227 -11.20 -2.93 -14.99
C GLU A 227 -12.15 -2.69 -13.81
N VAL A 228 -12.09 -1.47 -13.24
CA VAL A 228 -12.96 -1.01 -12.15
C VAL A 228 -14.11 -0.21 -12.74
N LEU A 229 -15.33 -0.57 -12.36
CA LEU A 229 -16.55 0.05 -12.85
C LEU A 229 -17.10 1.06 -11.84
N PHE A 230 -17.49 2.23 -12.36
CA PHE A 230 -18.14 3.29 -11.59
C PHE A 230 -19.46 3.70 -12.24
N PRO A 231 -20.49 4.02 -11.43
CA PRO A 231 -21.73 4.57 -11.94
C PRO A 231 -21.50 6.00 -12.45
N ILE A 232 -22.11 6.34 -13.60
CA ILE A 232 -22.17 7.72 -14.08
C ILE A 232 -23.50 8.33 -13.61
N ASP A 233 -23.44 9.52 -13.03
CA ASP A 233 -24.65 10.28 -12.73
C ASP A 233 -25.28 10.75 -14.06
N GLN A 234 -26.51 10.29 -14.32
CA GLN A 234 -27.24 10.58 -15.55
C GLN A 234 -27.50 12.08 -15.75
N ARG A 235 -27.42 12.89 -14.69
CA ARG A 235 -27.53 14.36 -14.78
C ARG A 235 -26.39 15.01 -15.56
N LEU A 236 -25.23 14.36 -15.61
CA LEU A 236 -24.04 14.85 -16.30
C LEU A 236 -23.95 14.33 -17.74
N VAL A 237 -24.78 13.35 -18.10
CA VAL A 237 -24.81 12.73 -19.43
C VAL A 237 -25.48 13.69 -20.41
N GLY A 238 -24.66 14.47 -21.09
CA GLY A 238 -25.13 15.48 -22.07
C GLY A 238 -24.17 16.67 -22.21
N PHE A 239 -23.33 16.90 -21.20
CA PHE A 239 -22.25 17.88 -21.28
C PHE A 239 -21.11 17.32 -22.13
N ARG A 240 -21.20 17.51 -23.44
CA ARG A 240 -20.08 17.33 -24.36
C ARG A 240 -19.28 18.62 -24.38
N VAL A 241 -18.07 18.57 -23.84
CA VAL A 241 -17.10 19.65 -23.92
C VAL A 241 -16.32 19.46 -25.21
N ASP A 242 -16.19 20.52 -26.01
CA ASP A 242 -15.38 20.49 -27.23
C ASP A 242 -13.90 20.26 -26.89
N ALA A 243 -13.19 19.53 -27.73
CA ALA A 243 -11.77 19.23 -27.54
C ALA A 243 -10.94 20.52 -27.49
N ALA A 244 -11.28 21.51 -28.32
CA ALA A 244 -10.61 22.82 -28.31
C ALA A 244 -10.77 23.57 -26.98
N LEU A 245 -11.92 23.41 -26.31
CA LEU A 245 -12.17 24.01 -25.00
C LEU A 245 -11.40 23.27 -23.90
N VAL A 246 -11.30 21.94 -24.00
CA VAL A 246 -10.46 21.14 -23.09
C VAL A 246 -8.99 21.53 -23.22
N ASP A 247 -8.50 21.69 -24.46
CA ASP A 247 -7.12 22.12 -24.71
C ASP A 247 -6.86 23.53 -24.18
N LEU A 248 -7.77 24.47 -24.41
CA LEU A 248 -7.68 25.83 -23.87
C LEU A 248 -7.64 25.82 -22.34
N TRP A 249 -8.47 24.98 -21.71
CA TRP A 249 -8.50 24.82 -20.26
C TRP A 249 -7.16 24.33 -19.72
N HIS A 250 -6.54 23.34 -20.37
CA HIS A 250 -5.24 22.81 -19.97
C HIS A 250 -4.06 23.77 -20.27
N GLN A 251 -4.18 24.62 -21.28
CA GLN A 251 -3.18 25.64 -21.62
C GLN A 251 -3.25 26.86 -20.69
N THR A 252 -4.38 27.07 -20.01
CA THR A 252 -4.55 28.20 -19.11
C THR A 252 -3.75 27.95 -17.83
N GLU A 253 -2.62 28.63 -17.69
CA GLU A 253 -1.81 28.58 -16.47
C GLU A 253 -2.46 29.39 -15.35
N VAL A 254 -2.76 28.72 -14.24
CA VAL A 254 -3.25 29.37 -13.02
C VAL A 254 -2.03 29.78 -12.18
N PRO A 255 -1.89 31.07 -11.79
CA PRO A 255 -0.77 31.51 -10.96
C PRO A 255 -0.68 30.71 -9.66
N GLU A 256 0.51 30.17 -9.35
CA GLU A 256 0.74 29.41 -8.11
C GLU A 256 0.68 30.30 -6.86
N ALA A 257 1.04 31.58 -7.00
CA ALA A 257 0.97 32.55 -5.92
C ALA A 257 -0.48 33.03 -5.71
N GLU A 258 -1.02 32.77 -4.52
CA GLU A 258 -2.40 33.15 -4.17
C GLU A 258 -2.67 34.65 -4.29
N ASP A 259 -1.69 35.51 -4.00
CA ASP A 259 -1.83 36.96 -4.09
C ASP A 259 -1.97 37.43 -5.55
N ASP A 260 -1.23 36.82 -6.46
CA ASP A 260 -1.30 37.11 -7.91
C ASP A 260 -2.62 36.59 -8.51
N LEU A 261 -3.11 35.43 -8.03
CA LEU A 261 -4.44 34.93 -8.41
C LEU A 261 -5.55 35.90 -7.94
N ILE A 262 -5.47 36.42 -6.71
CA ILE A 262 -6.46 37.38 -6.19
C ILE A 262 -6.41 38.68 -6.98
N ALA A 263 -5.21 39.20 -7.29
CA ALA A 263 -5.05 40.38 -8.11
C ALA A 263 -5.64 40.18 -9.51
N ALA A 264 -5.40 39.02 -10.14
CA ALA A 264 -5.97 38.66 -11.44
C ALA A 264 -7.51 38.53 -11.40
N VAL A 265 -8.06 37.91 -10.36
CA VAL A 265 -9.52 37.78 -10.15
C VAL A 265 -10.18 39.15 -9.92
N GLN A 266 -9.53 40.04 -9.15
CA GLN A 266 -9.98 41.42 -8.94
C GLN A 266 -9.89 42.26 -10.22
N ALA A 267 -8.81 42.10 -11.00
CA ALA A 267 -8.66 42.73 -12.31
C ALA A 267 -9.74 42.25 -13.30
N ALA A 268 -10.17 40.98 -13.21
CA ALA A 268 -11.30 40.44 -13.95
C ALA A 268 -12.69 40.86 -13.39
N GLY A 269 -12.74 41.71 -12.35
CA GLY A 269 -13.98 42.24 -11.78
C GLY A 269 -14.78 41.23 -10.94
N LEU A 270 -14.21 40.06 -10.65
CA LEU A 270 -14.84 39.03 -9.82
C LEU A 270 -14.47 39.27 -8.35
N LYS A 271 -15.43 39.06 -7.44
CA LYS A 271 -15.16 39.13 -6.01
C LYS A 271 -14.36 37.90 -5.60
N PRO A 272 -13.16 38.05 -4.99
CA PRO A 272 -12.39 36.91 -4.52
C PRO A 272 -13.19 36.06 -3.54
N ALA A 273 -13.08 34.74 -3.66
CA ALA A 273 -13.76 33.82 -2.77
C ALA A 273 -13.34 34.08 -1.30
N PRO A 274 -14.29 34.07 -0.35
CA PRO A 274 -13.98 34.31 1.06
C PRO A 274 -13.02 33.24 1.57
N ARG A 275 -11.86 33.67 2.07
CA ARG A 275 -10.86 32.79 2.66
C ARG A 275 -11.52 31.96 3.77
N LYS A 276 -11.55 30.63 3.64
CA LYS A 276 -11.71 29.76 4.81
C LYS A 276 -10.43 29.95 5.62
N ALA A 277 -10.47 30.82 6.61
CA ALA A 277 -9.34 31.00 7.52
C ALA A 277 -8.97 29.61 8.04
N VAL A 278 -7.82 29.08 7.58
CA VAL A 278 -7.22 27.90 8.17
C VAL A 278 -6.98 28.31 9.60
N ARG A 279 -7.85 27.85 10.52
CA ARG A 279 -7.63 28.00 11.95
C ARG A 279 -6.33 27.26 12.20
N ARG A 280 -5.23 28.03 12.20
CA ARG A 280 -3.93 27.58 12.65
C ARG A 280 -4.18 27.16 14.09
N ARG A 281 -4.39 25.86 14.30
CA ARG A 281 -4.40 25.28 15.63
C ARG A 281 -2.99 25.51 16.13
N GLU A 282 -2.77 26.64 16.80
CA GLU A 282 -1.61 26.81 17.65
C GLU A 282 -1.60 25.55 18.52
N LYS A 283 -0.58 24.71 18.32
CA LYS A 283 -0.36 23.57 19.19
C LYS A 283 -0.12 24.20 20.54
N ALA A 284 -1.16 24.21 21.39
CA ALA A 284 -1.03 24.62 22.76
C ALA A 284 0.15 23.82 23.31
N ASP A 285 1.25 24.52 23.61
CA ASP A 285 2.45 23.90 24.15
C ASP A 285 2.01 23.19 25.43
N ARG A 286 1.84 21.87 25.33
CA ARG A 286 1.59 21.01 26.48
C ARG A 286 2.86 21.11 27.31
N LYS A 287 2.86 22.05 28.27
CA LYS A 287 3.87 22.14 29.34
C LYS A 287 4.05 20.72 29.87
N LYS A 288 5.18 20.09 29.54
CA LYS A 288 5.55 18.77 30.05
C LYS A 288 5.61 18.92 31.56
N LYS A 289 4.62 18.35 32.27
CA LYS A 289 4.66 18.30 33.74
C LYS A 289 5.93 17.54 34.12
N ALA A 290 6.79 18.17 34.92
CA ALA A 290 8.01 17.55 35.41
C ALA A 290 7.66 16.24 36.11
N ARG A 291 8.26 15.14 35.65
CA ARG A 291 8.08 13.81 36.21
C ARG A 291 8.69 13.84 37.61
N LYS A 292 7.86 13.76 38.66
CA LYS A 292 8.33 13.64 40.04
C LYS A 292 9.26 12.42 40.12
N GLN A 293 10.52 12.64 40.49
CA GLN A 293 11.45 11.55 40.76
C GLN A 293 10.88 10.75 41.93
N ALA A 294 10.58 9.47 41.67
CA ALA A 294 10.17 8.54 42.70
C ALA A 294 11.33 8.40 43.69
N LYS A 295 11.11 8.75 44.96
CA LYS A 295 12.10 8.57 46.02
C LYS A 295 12.47 7.08 46.07
N LEU A 296 13.74 6.75 45.84
CA LEU A 296 14.28 5.41 46.12
C LEU A 296 14.03 5.14 47.61
N ARG A 297 13.18 4.14 47.91
CA ARG A 297 13.12 3.56 49.25
C ARG A 297 14.43 2.82 49.47
N SER A 298 15.23 3.30 50.42
CA SER A 298 16.39 2.57 50.94
C SER A 298 15.91 1.21 51.46
N VAL A 299 16.26 0.14 50.75
CA VAL A 299 16.07 -1.23 51.24
C VAL A 299 17.30 -1.55 52.09
N THR A 300 17.23 -1.20 53.37
CA THR A 300 18.20 -1.68 54.36
C THR A 300 17.83 -3.13 54.69
N ASN A 301 18.48 -4.08 54.01
CA ASN A 301 18.45 -5.50 54.39
C ASN A 301 19.22 -5.69 55.71
N VAL A 302 18.62 -5.29 56.83
CA VAL A 302 19.21 -5.42 58.19
C VAL A 302 19.29 -6.89 58.62
N HIS A 303 18.55 -7.80 57.98
CA HIS A 303 18.53 -9.22 58.30
C HIS A 303 19.78 -10.00 57.83
N LEU A 304 20.53 -9.51 56.83
CA LEU A 304 21.65 -10.26 56.23
C LEU A 304 22.98 -10.09 56.98
N MET A 305 23.05 -9.27 58.04
CA MET A 305 24.30 -9.01 58.76
C MET A 305 24.90 -10.28 59.38
N HIS A 306 24.08 -11.19 59.90
CA HIS A 306 24.54 -12.47 60.47
C HIS A 306 25.20 -13.42 59.46
N LEU A 307 25.04 -13.17 58.15
CA LEU A 307 25.66 -13.97 57.09
C LEU A 307 27.10 -13.52 56.77
N LEU A 308 27.50 -12.34 57.24
CA LEU A 308 28.80 -11.71 56.95
C LEU A 308 29.82 -11.91 58.08
N ASP A 309 29.39 -12.29 59.28
CA ASP A 309 30.25 -12.43 60.46
C ASP A 309 30.92 -13.82 60.58
N GLY A 310 30.71 -14.70 59.59
CA GLY A 310 30.98 -16.14 59.73
C GLY A 310 32.18 -16.73 58.98
N ASP A 311 32.82 -16.02 58.04
CA ASP A 311 33.90 -16.65 57.27
C ASP A 311 34.90 -15.64 56.69
N ALA A 312 35.91 -15.29 57.48
CA ALA A 312 37.15 -14.73 56.99
C ALA A 312 38.31 -15.38 57.77
N PRO A 313 39.09 -16.29 57.17
CA PRO A 313 40.28 -16.81 57.81
C PRO A 313 41.33 -15.70 57.97
N VAL A 314 41.72 -15.47 59.22
CA VAL A 314 42.85 -14.61 59.59
C VAL A 314 44.14 -15.39 59.37
N THR A 315 45.11 -14.75 58.73
CA THR A 315 46.52 -15.15 58.57
C THR A 315 46.83 -16.39 57.73
N ILE A 316 47.43 -16.15 56.56
CA ILE A 316 48.53 -16.96 56.04
C ILE A 316 49.66 -15.97 55.72
N ASP A 317 50.84 -16.23 56.30
CA ASP A 317 52.12 -15.56 56.05
C ASP A 317 52.54 -15.57 54.57
#